data_AF-A0A915XPS2-F1
#
_entry.id   AF-A0A915XPS2-F1
#
_cell.length_a   1.000
_cell.length_b   1.000
_cell.length_c   1.000
_cell.angle_alpha   90.00
_cell.angle_beta   90.00
_cell.angle_gamma   90.00
#
_symmetry.space_group_name_H-M   'P 1'
#
loop_
_entity.id
_entity.type
_entity.pdbx_description
1 polymer ?
#
loop_
_entity_poly.entity_id
_entity_poly.type
_entity_poly.pdbx_seq_one_letter_code
_entity_poly.pdbx_strand_id
1 'polypeptide(L)'
;MGLVLLLLIVMQAAPPRHDEALSRLTAPRTALGPSCVLAPAPSERLGGDRVRSGFWGPVILPSNPWVGEDRDRVIAIGEVVVGPEEAPRLPDGPPLDRGQLQAMRAQRFEGARAYAAAYRSSDELTFVYALQWPRLEAGPRGDFAVGRATAPSSSDVYRRKGLWVRVWGSRGDCHEALRRHVEQTIDDAAVP
;
A
#
# COMPACT_ATOMS: atom_id res chain seq x y z
N MET A 1 27.56 54.55 1.66
CA MET A 1 27.61 53.23 2.32
C MET A 1 26.32 52.49 1.96
N GLY A 2 26.37 51.60 0.97
CA GLY A 2 25.22 50.81 0.53
C GLY A 2 25.25 49.44 1.20
N LEU A 3 24.25 49.15 2.04
CA LEU A 3 24.07 47.85 2.66
C LEU A 3 23.24 46.98 1.70
N VAL A 4 23.89 46.02 1.03
CA VAL A 4 23.20 45.02 0.20
C VAL A 4 22.75 43.89 1.13
N LEU A 5 21.44 43.84 1.40
CA LEU A 5 20.80 42.79 2.18
C LEU A 5 20.59 41.57 1.27
N LEU A 6 21.45 40.54 1.40
CA LEU A 6 21.25 39.25 0.74
C LEU A 6 20.09 38.51 1.45
N LEU A 7 18.91 38.51 0.85
CA LEU A 7 17.81 37.63 1.25
C LEU A 7 18.13 36.20 0.78
N LEU A 8 18.51 35.32 1.71
CA LEU A 8 18.52 33.87 1.49
C LEU A 8 17.07 33.39 1.45
N ILE A 9 16.53 33.25 0.24
CA ILE A 9 15.26 32.56 0.02
C ILE A 9 15.52 31.06 0.22
N VAL A 10 15.17 30.55 1.40
CA VAL A 10 15.03 29.11 1.62
C VAL A 10 13.82 28.67 0.81
N MET A 11 14.04 28.07 -0.36
CA MET A 11 12.97 27.38 -1.09
C MET A 11 12.55 26.18 -0.24
N GLN A 12 11.49 26.34 0.56
CA GLN A 12 10.79 25.19 1.13
C GLN A 12 10.21 24.40 -0.02
N ALA A 13 10.69 23.18 -0.23
CA ALA A 13 10.08 22.24 -1.14
C ALA A 13 8.63 22.03 -0.66
N ALA A 14 7.66 22.24 -1.53
CA ALA A 14 6.27 21.95 -1.21
C ALA A 14 6.16 20.48 -0.79
N PRO A 15 5.30 20.13 0.19
CA PRO A 15 5.09 18.75 0.59
C PRO A 15 4.76 17.92 -0.66
N PRO A 16 5.33 16.73 -0.81
CA PRO A 16 5.05 15.88 -1.95
C PRO A 16 3.54 15.70 -2.07
N ARG A 17 3.01 15.96 -3.28
CA ARG A 17 1.58 15.75 -3.55
C ARG A 17 1.24 14.31 -3.21
N HIS A 18 0.05 14.05 -2.67
CA HIS A 18 -0.36 12.71 -2.23
C HIS A 18 -0.08 11.61 -3.28
N ASP A 19 -0.24 11.92 -4.56
CA ASP A 19 0.11 11.09 -5.74
C ASP A 19 1.57 10.62 -5.79
N GLU A 20 2.50 11.43 -5.29
CA GLU A 20 3.92 11.09 -5.25
C GLU A 20 4.25 10.05 -4.17
N ALA A 21 3.50 10.02 -3.06
CA ALA A 21 3.80 9.11 -1.96
C ALA A 21 3.55 7.65 -2.35
N LEU A 22 2.42 7.35 -3.01
CA LEU A 22 2.10 5.99 -3.45
C LEU A 22 3.05 5.52 -4.57
N SER A 23 3.40 6.39 -5.51
CA SER A 23 4.30 6.02 -6.61
C SER A 23 5.74 5.73 -6.11
N ARG A 24 6.22 6.45 -5.09
CA ARG A 24 7.53 6.23 -4.45
C ARG A 24 7.64 4.86 -3.74
N LEU A 25 6.53 4.18 -3.45
CA LEU A 25 6.56 2.81 -2.92
C LEU A 25 7.13 1.80 -3.92
N THR A 26 7.17 2.16 -5.21
CA THR A 26 7.81 1.31 -6.23
C THR A 26 9.32 1.37 -6.05
N ALA A 27 9.88 0.31 -5.47
CA ALA A 27 11.31 0.20 -5.26
C ALA A 27 12.09 0.27 -6.58
N PRO A 28 13.07 1.20 -6.72
CA PRO A 28 13.95 1.22 -7.88
C PRO A 28 14.87 -0.01 -7.85
N ARG A 29 15.36 -0.43 -9.02
CA ARG A 29 16.23 -1.61 -9.15
C ARG A 29 17.50 -1.54 -8.28
N THR A 30 17.98 -0.34 -7.96
CA THR A 30 19.13 -0.11 -7.08
C THR A 30 18.84 -0.38 -5.60
N ALA A 31 17.59 -0.25 -5.17
CA ALA A 31 17.14 -0.61 -3.82
C ALA A 31 16.84 -2.13 -3.71
N LEU A 32 16.64 -2.80 -4.85
CA LEU A 32 16.41 -4.23 -4.92
C LEU A 32 17.74 -5.00 -5.03
N GLY A 33 17.82 -6.16 -4.39
CA GLY A 33 18.92 -7.10 -4.62
C GLY A 33 18.89 -7.69 -6.04
N PRO A 34 19.96 -8.33 -6.51
CA PRO A 34 20.06 -8.85 -7.89
C PRO A 34 19.02 -9.93 -8.22
N SER A 35 18.47 -10.60 -7.21
CA SER A 35 17.45 -11.64 -7.32
C SER A 35 16.02 -11.10 -7.34
N CYS A 36 15.79 -9.85 -6.96
CA CYS A 36 14.45 -9.29 -6.76
C CYS A 36 14.12 -8.28 -7.87
N VAL A 37 13.06 -8.52 -8.62
CA VAL A 37 12.64 -7.66 -9.73
C VAL A 37 11.14 -7.43 -9.72
N LEU A 38 10.71 -6.29 -10.25
CA LEU A 38 9.29 -6.07 -10.51
C LEU A 38 8.78 -7.12 -11.50
N ALA A 39 7.68 -7.80 -11.15
CA ALA A 39 7.09 -8.82 -12.01
C ALA A 39 6.44 -8.19 -13.27
N PRO A 40 6.51 -8.84 -14.45
CA PRO A 40 5.85 -8.33 -15.66
C PRO A 40 4.30 -8.41 -15.55
N ALA A 41 3.58 -7.57 -16.30
CA ALA A 41 2.11 -7.55 -16.40
C ALA A 41 1.59 -8.04 -17.78
N PRO A 42 0.31 -8.46 -17.95
CA PRO A 42 -0.69 -8.91 -16.97
C PRO A 42 -0.87 -10.45 -16.96
N SER A 43 -1.58 -10.97 -15.96
CA SER A 43 -2.00 -12.37 -15.88
C SER A 43 -3.15 -12.68 -16.83
N GLU A 44 -3.13 -13.86 -17.43
CA GLU A 44 -4.19 -14.36 -18.30
C GLU A 44 -5.11 -15.30 -17.52
N ARG A 45 -6.42 -15.04 -17.48
CA ARG A 45 -7.39 -15.88 -16.74
C ARG A 45 -7.97 -16.98 -17.63
N LEU A 46 -8.25 -18.14 -17.02
CA LEU A 46 -9.06 -19.22 -17.63
C LEU A 46 -10.54 -19.17 -17.17
N GLY A 47 -10.95 -18.11 -16.48
CA GLY A 47 -12.28 -17.98 -15.87
C GLY A 47 -12.29 -18.40 -14.39
N GLY A 48 -13.17 -17.77 -13.59
CA GLY A 48 -13.15 -17.93 -12.13
C GLY A 48 -11.78 -17.59 -11.52
N ASP A 49 -11.40 -18.23 -10.42
CA ASP A 49 -10.11 -17.97 -9.73
C ASP A 49 -8.89 -18.64 -10.40
N ARG A 50 -9.05 -19.19 -11.62
CA ARG A 50 -7.97 -19.89 -12.34
C ARG A 50 -7.23 -18.93 -13.28
N VAL A 51 -5.90 -18.92 -13.15
CA VAL A 51 -4.96 -18.14 -13.97
C VAL A 51 -4.21 -19.11 -14.90
N ARG A 52 -4.20 -18.83 -16.21
CA ARG A 52 -3.46 -19.56 -17.26
C ARG A 52 -1.96 -19.31 -17.17
N SER A 53 -1.59 -18.06 -16.97
CA SER A 53 -0.21 -17.56 -16.98
C SER A 53 -0.17 -16.19 -16.29
N GLY A 54 1.00 -15.81 -15.76
CA GLY A 54 1.22 -14.51 -15.12
C GLY A 54 0.95 -14.49 -13.61
N PHE A 55 0.75 -13.29 -13.08
CA PHE A 55 0.72 -12.99 -11.65
C PHE A 55 -0.48 -13.65 -10.90
N TRP A 56 -0.17 -14.37 -9.81
CA TRP A 56 -1.17 -14.91 -8.87
C TRP A 56 -1.00 -14.20 -7.53
N GLY A 57 -2.02 -13.47 -7.11
CA GLY A 57 -2.00 -12.65 -5.90
C GLY A 57 -3.40 -12.45 -5.33
N PRO A 58 -3.51 -11.97 -4.08
CA PRO A 58 -4.81 -11.77 -3.43
C PRO A 58 -5.68 -10.70 -4.11
N VAL A 59 -5.08 -9.82 -4.93
CA VAL A 59 -5.81 -8.83 -5.74
C VAL A 59 -5.30 -8.90 -7.17
N ILE A 60 -6.22 -8.96 -8.14
CA ILE A 60 -5.88 -8.95 -9.57
C ILE A 60 -5.53 -7.52 -10.02
N LEU A 61 -4.33 -7.35 -10.56
CA LEU A 61 -3.82 -6.06 -11.01
C LEU A 61 -3.91 -5.94 -12.54
N PRO A 62 -4.48 -4.84 -13.08
CA PRO A 62 -4.53 -4.62 -14.53
C PRO A 62 -3.16 -4.16 -15.10
N SER A 63 -2.29 -3.63 -14.24
CA SER A 63 -0.90 -3.25 -14.53
C SER A 63 -0.02 -3.58 -13.32
N ASN A 64 1.30 -3.62 -13.49
CA ASN A 64 2.23 -3.76 -12.37
C ASN A 64 3.41 -2.77 -12.53
N PRO A 65 3.58 -1.78 -11.63
CA PRO A 65 2.70 -1.48 -10.50
C PRO A 65 1.32 -0.98 -10.95
N TRP A 66 0.36 -1.00 -10.03
CA TRP A 66 -0.96 -0.39 -10.18
C TRP A 66 -1.17 0.67 -9.12
N VAL A 67 -1.71 1.82 -9.52
CA VAL A 67 -2.15 2.92 -8.63
C VAL A 67 -3.52 3.37 -9.11
N GLY A 68 -4.47 3.61 -8.20
CA GLY A 68 -5.76 4.15 -8.59
C GLY A 68 -6.80 4.25 -7.48
N GLU A 69 -8.00 4.63 -7.91
CA GLU A 69 -9.17 4.93 -7.06
C GLU A 69 -10.39 4.07 -7.40
N ASP A 70 -10.18 3.04 -8.23
CA ASP A 70 -11.22 2.10 -8.63
C ASP A 70 -11.80 1.40 -7.38
N ARG A 71 -13.08 1.68 -7.09
CA ARG A 71 -13.73 1.33 -5.82
C ARG A 71 -13.53 -0.13 -5.43
N ASP A 72 -13.79 -1.05 -6.35
CA ASP A 72 -13.71 -2.48 -6.08
C ASP A 72 -12.27 -2.93 -5.78
N ARG A 73 -11.28 -2.40 -6.53
CA ARG A 73 -9.86 -2.67 -6.25
C ARG A 73 -9.37 -2.01 -4.97
N VAL A 74 -9.81 -0.79 -4.67
CA VAL A 74 -9.47 -0.09 -3.42
C VAL A 74 -9.98 -0.89 -2.22
N ILE A 75 -11.21 -1.40 -2.28
CA ILE A 75 -11.77 -2.28 -1.24
C ILE A 75 -10.94 -3.56 -1.12
N ALA A 76 -10.66 -4.24 -2.24
CA ALA A 76 -9.88 -5.49 -2.23
C ALA A 76 -8.46 -5.30 -1.66
N ILE A 77 -7.75 -4.24 -2.07
CA ILE A 77 -6.44 -3.88 -1.53
C ILE A 77 -6.56 -3.50 -0.05
N GLY A 78 -7.62 -2.76 0.30
CA GLY A 78 -7.83 -2.33 1.67
C GLY A 78 -8.09 -3.46 2.64
N GLU A 79 -8.89 -4.46 2.25
CA GLU A 79 -9.09 -5.67 3.05
C GLU A 79 -7.76 -6.42 3.27
N VAL A 80 -6.87 -6.44 2.26
CA VAL A 80 -5.53 -7.04 2.38
C VAL A 80 -4.63 -6.22 3.30
N VAL A 81 -4.57 -4.89 3.15
CA VAL A 81 -3.69 -4.00 3.92
C VAL A 81 -4.07 -3.96 5.40
N VAL A 82 -5.37 -3.85 5.67
CA VAL A 82 -5.92 -3.82 7.03
C VAL A 82 -5.78 -5.18 7.71
N GLY A 83 -6.07 -6.26 6.99
CA GLY A 83 -6.04 -7.61 7.55
C GLY A 83 -7.24 -7.95 8.47
N PRO A 84 -7.38 -9.23 8.83
CA PRO A 84 -8.48 -9.71 9.69
C PRO A 84 -8.41 -9.18 11.12
N GLU A 85 -7.22 -8.88 11.64
CA GLU A 85 -6.98 -8.32 12.98
C GLU A 85 -7.69 -6.98 13.21
N GLU A 86 -7.97 -6.26 12.13
CA GLU A 86 -8.69 -4.99 12.14
C GLU A 86 -10.00 -5.05 11.36
N ALA A 87 -10.58 -6.24 11.21
CA ALA A 87 -11.96 -6.34 10.76
C ALA A 87 -12.86 -5.52 11.71
N PRO A 88 -13.81 -4.71 11.19
CA PRO A 88 -14.74 -4.00 12.05
C PRO A 88 -15.49 -5.04 12.87
N ARG A 89 -15.67 -4.74 14.16
CA ARG A 89 -16.63 -5.50 14.97
C ARG A 89 -17.99 -5.30 14.32
N LEU A 90 -18.61 -6.39 13.89
CA LEU A 90 -19.96 -6.35 13.36
C LEU A 90 -20.86 -5.79 14.47
N PRO A 91 -21.78 -4.87 14.14
CA PRO A 91 -22.69 -4.32 15.15
C PRO A 91 -23.48 -5.45 15.80
N ASP A 92 -23.66 -5.36 17.12
CA ASP A 92 -24.55 -6.26 17.85
C ASP A 92 -25.97 -6.06 17.30
N GLY A 93 -26.48 -7.05 16.58
CA GLY A 93 -27.72 -6.92 15.83
C GLY A 93 -27.97 -8.13 14.93
N PRO A 94 -29.08 -8.14 14.18
CA PRO A 94 -29.34 -9.19 13.19
C PRO A 94 -28.17 -9.25 12.17
N PRO A 95 -27.81 -10.44 11.67
CA PRO A 95 -26.77 -10.57 10.66
C PRO A 95 -27.02 -9.64 9.48
N LEU A 96 -25.97 -8.92 9.08
CA LEU A 96 -26.04 -8.04 7.91
C LEU A 96 -26.27 -8.88 6.64
N ASP A 97 -27.17 -8.41 5.77
CA ASP A 97 -27.30 -8.98 4.44
C ASP A 97 -26.07 -8.67 3.57
N ARG A 98 -25.99 -9.32 2.39
CA ARG A 98 -24.85 -9.17 1.49
C ARG A 98 -24.67 -7.72 0.99
N GLY A 99 -25.76 -7.00 0.75
CA GLY A 99 -25.72 -5.61 0.29
C GLY A 99 -25.22 -4.66 1.38
N GLN A 100 -25.69 -4.87 2.62
CA GLN A 100 -25.25 -4.13 3.80
C GLN A 100 -23.76 -4.36 4.09
N LEU A 101 -23.29 -5.61 3.99
CA LEU A 101 -21.86 -5.92 4.13
C LEU A 101 -21.01 -5.22 3.07
N GLN A 102 -21.47 -5.19 1.82
CA GLN A 102 -20.77 -4.49 0.73
C GLN A 102 -20.75 -2.97 0.93
N ALA A 103 -21.88 -2.38 1.37
CA ALA A 103 -21.95 -0.96 1.68
C ALA A 103 -21.01 -0.59 2.83
N MET A 104 -20.98 -1.39 3.90
CA MET A 104 -20.08 -1.20 5.04
C MET A 104 -18.60 -1.28 4.62
N ARG A 105 -18.24 -2.27 3.78
CA ARG A 105 -16.88 -2.39 3.24
C ARG A 105 -16.49 -1.19 2.38
N ALA A 106 -17.40 -0.73 1.52
CA ALA A 106 -17.14 0.43 0.69
C ALA A 106 -16.98 1.72 1.49
N GLN A 107 -17.83 1.95 2.49
CA GLN A 107 -17.76 3.11 3.36
C GLN A 107 -16.42 3.15 4.11
N ARG A 108 -15.89 1.99 4.50
CA ARG A 108 -14.60 1.90 5.20
C ARG A 108 -13.43 2.47 4.40
N PHE A 109 -13.44 2.31 3.08
CA PHE A 109 -12.35 2.71 2.20
C PHE A 109 -12.73 3.91 1.30
N GLU A 110 -13.80 4.61 1.65
CA GLU A 110 -14.27 5.77 0.91
C GLU A 110 -13.19 6.88 0.89
N GLY A 111 -12.98 7.46 -0.30
CA GLY A 111 -11.98 8.49 -0.52
C GLY A 111 -10.52 8.02 -0.43
N ALA A 112 -10.28 6.72 -0.23
CA ALA A 112 -8.93 6.15 -0.27
C ALA A 112 -8.46 5.98 -1.72
N ARG A 113 -7.15 6.12 -1.90
CA ARG A 113 -6.42 5.70 -3.10
C ARG A 113 -5.60 4.48 -2.75
N ALA A 114 -5.39 3.61 -3.71
CA ALA A 114 -4.70 2.36 -3.49
C ALA A 114 -3.51 2.17 -4.43
N TYR A 115 -2.54 1.42 -3.95
CA TYR A 115 -1.35 0.99 -4.68
C TYR A 115 -1.18 -0.51 -4.51
N ALA A 116 -0.70 -1.16 -5.56
CA ALA A 116 -0.26 -2.54 -5.50
C ALA A 116 0.90 -2.77 -6.46
N ALA A 117 1.92 -3.47 -5.97
CA ALA A 117 3.00 -3.95 -6.80
C ALA A 117 3.41 -5.37 -6.42
N ALA A 118 3.86 -6.09 -7.43
CA ALA A 118 4.35 -7.45 -7.32
C ALA A 118 5.81 -7.53 -7.73
N TYR A 119 6.60 -8.18 -6.89
CA TYR A 119 8.00 -8.46 -7.11
C TYR A 119 8.20 -9.96 -7.12
N ARG A 120 9.19 -10.40 -7.86
CA ARG A 120 9.55 -11.80 -8.02
C ARG A 120 11.01 -12.00 -7.69
N SER A 121 11.29 -13.07 -6.96
CA SER A 121 12.63 -13.61 -6.74
C SER A 121 12.62 -15.10 -6.96
N SER A 122 13.32 -15.56 -8.02
CA SER A 122 13.18 -16.92 -8.54
C SER A 122 11.70 -17.24 -8.81
N ASP A 123 11.11 -18.15 -8.02
CA ASP A 123 9.71 -18.57 -8.11
C ASP A 123 8.82 -18.02 -6.98
N GLU A 124 9.40 -17.20 -6.10
CA GLU A 124 8.67 -16.57 -5.00
C GLU A 124 8.17 -15.18 -5.38
N LEU A 125 6.96 -14.84 -4.92
CA LEU A 125 6.38 -13.51 -5.07
C LEU A 125 6.35 -12.76 -3.74
N THR A 126 6.71 -11.49 -3.80
CA THR A 126 6.53 -10.54 -2.71
C THR A 126 5.69 -9.36 -3.22
N PHE A 127 4.75 -8.92 -2.41
CA PHE A 127 3.71 -7.97 -2.77
C PHE A 127 3.81 -6.76 -1.85
N VAL A 128 3.62 -5.59 -2.42
CA VAL A 128 3.48 -4.34 -1.68
C VAL A 128 2.09 -3.79 -1.98
N TYR A 129 1.25 -3.72 -0.97
CA TYR A 129 -0.08 -3.14 -1.03
C TYR A 129 -0.11 -1.88 -0.19
N ALA A 130 -0.79 -0.82 -0.65
CA ALA A 130 -0.98 0.36 0.15
C ALA A 130 -2.33 1.03 -0.04
N LEU A 131 -2.75 1.72 1.00
CA LEU A 131 -3.87 2.64 1.01
C LEU A 131 -3.40 4.02 1.45
N GLN A 132 -3.90 5.06 0.81
CA GLN A 132 -3.68 6.43 1.23
C GLN A 132 -5.00 7.21 1.26
N TRP A 133 -5.28 7.85 2.38
CA TRP A 133 -6.36 8.82 2.49
C TRP A 133 -5.82 10.25 2.30
N PRO A 134 -6.37 11.05 1.36
CA PRO A 134 -5.96 12.44 1.15
C PRO A 134 -6.19 13.35 2.36
N ARG A 135 -7.16 13.00 3.21
CA ARG A 135 -7.43 13.70 4.47
C ARG A 135 -7.25 12.70 5.61
N LEU A 136 -6.39 13.02 6.58
CA LEU A 136 -6.14 12.18 7.76
C LEU A 136 -7.43 11.83 8.52
N GLU A 137 -8.40 12.76 8.51
CA GLU A 137 -9.70 12.62 9.14
C GLU A 137 -10.64 11.60 8.48
N ALA A 138 -10.35 11.22 7.22
CA ALA A 138 -11.13 10.26 6.44
C ALA A 138 -10.62 8.81 6.58
N GLY A 139 -9.44 8.61 7.18
CA GLY A 139 -8.94 7.28 7.52
C GLY A 139 -9.59 6.71 8.80
N PRO A 140 -9.43 5.41 9.09
CA PRO A 140 -9.84 4.84 10.37
C PRO A 140 -9.23 5.64 11.52
N ARG A 141 -10.05 6.13 12.45
CA ARG A 141 -9.57 6.91 13.61
C ARG A 141 -8.90 5.98 14.62
N GLY A 142 -7.65 6.25 14.96
CA GLY A 142 -6.92 5.65 16.07
C GLY A 142 -5.50 6.24 16.17
N ASP A 143 -5.04 6.49 17.40
CA ASP A 143 -3.63 6.74 17.66
C ASP A 143 -2.90 5.41 17.49
N PHE A 144 -2.40 5.13 16.29
CA PHE A 144 -1.76 3.87 15.98
C PHE A 144 -0.27 3.99 16.32
N ALA A 145 0.14 3.30 17.37
CA ALA A 145 1.55 3.03 17.63
C ALA A 145 2.20 2.44 16.36
N VAL A 146 3.42 2.88 16.05
CA VAL A 146 4.32 2.17 15.13
C VAL A 146 4.53 0.79 15.76
N GLY A 147 3.76 -0.19 15.31
CA GLY A 147 3.65 -1.49 15.94
C GLY A 147 3.57 -2.56 14.87
N ARG A 148 4.57 -3.44 14.88
CA ARG A 148 4.62 -4.69 14.11
C ARG A 148 3.40 -5.53 14.51
N ALA A 149 2.32 -5.46 13.74
CA ALA A 149 1.28 -6.48 13.82
C ALA A 149 1.89 -7.76 13.24
N THR A 150 2.03 -8.80 14.05
CA THR A 150 2.36 -10.15 13.60
C THR A 150 1.18 -10.68 12.80
N ALA A 151 1.07 -10.23 11.55
CA ALA A 151 0.36 -10.95 10.52
C ALA A 151 1.03 -12.35 10.36
N PRO A 152 0.40 -13.35 9.72
CA PRO A 152 1.04 -14.65 9.47
C PRO A 152 2.47 -14.43 8.96
N SER A 153 3.39 -15.35 9.27
CA SER A 153 4.87 -15.25 9.26
C SER A 153 5.56 -14.67 8.01
N SER A 154 4.79 -14.22 7.03
CA SER A 154 5.09 -13.68 5.72
C SER A 154 4.61 -12.22 5.50
N SER A 155 4.36 -11.40 6.54
CA SER A 155 3.99 -9.98 6.31
C SER A 155 4.45 -8.98 7.34
N ASP A 156 4.67 -7.75 6.86
CA ASP A 156 4.97 -6.54 7.64
C ASP A 156 3.97 -5.43 7.29
N VAL A 157 3.53 -4.66 8.29
CA VAL A 157 2.55 -3.58 8.14
C VAL A 157 3.14 -2.27 8.66
N TYR A 158 2.98 -1.22 7.88
CA TYR A 158 3.47 0.12 8.15
C TYR A 158 2.35 1.14 8.07
N ARG A 159 2.35 2.13 8.97
CA ARG A 159 1.31 3.15 9.03
C ARG A 159 1.89 4.49 9.43
N ARG A 160 1.63 5.52 8.62
CA ARG A 160 2.02 6.90 8.94
C ARG A 160 1.17 7.89 8.17
N LYS A 161 0.65 8.92 8.85
CA LYS A 161 -0.08 10.05 8.23
C LYS A 161 -1.07 9.63 7.12
N GLY A 162 -1.97 8.69 7.41
CA GLY A 162 -3.01 8.26 6.47
C GLY A 162 -2.50 7.41 5.30
N LEU A 163 -1.21 7.02 5.29
CA LEU A 163 -0.64 6.01 4.40
C LEU A 163 -0.45 4.71 5.18
N TRP A 164 -1.05 3.63 4.68
CA TRP A 164 -0.95 2.29 5.22
C TRP A 164 -0.34 1.40 4.16
N VAL A 165 0.70 0.66 4.51
CA VAL A 165 1.42 -0.23 3.58
C VAL A 165 1.55 -1.60 4.20
N ARG A 166 1.32 -2.65 3.41
CA ARG A 166 1.57 -4.04 3.77
C ARG A 166 2.53 -4.65 2.76
N VAL A 167 3.63 -5.20 3.27
CA VAL A 167 4.54 -6.06 2.50
C VAL A 167 4.17 -7.50 2.84
N TRP A 168 3.88 -8.32 1.84
CA TRP A 168 3.46 -9.72 2.01
C TRP A 168 4.24 -10.64 1.09
N GLY A 169 4.73 -11.78 1.58
CA GLY A 169 5.52 -12.75 0.80
C GLY A 169 6.48 -13.57 1.67
N SER A 170 7.21 -14.50 1.03
CA SER A 170 8.25 -15.29 1.71
C SER A 170 9.34 -14.38 2.30
N ARG A 171 9.84 -14.68 3.50
CA ARG A 171 10.86 -13.87 4.22
C ARG A 171 12.28 -14.10 3.67
N GLY A 172 12.47 -13.84 2.38
CA GLY A 172 13.77 -13.85 1.71
C GLY A 172 14.33 -12.45 1.44
N ASP A 173 15.43 -12.39 0.69
CA ASP A 173 16.13 -11.14 0.36
C ASP A 173 15.23 -10.10 -0.33
N CYS A 174 14.29 -10.56 -1.17
CA CYS A 174 13.36 -9.68 -1.88
C CYS A 174 12.40 -8.99 -0.89
N HIS A 175 11.91 -9.73 0.10
CA HIS A 175 11.07 -9.18 1.16
C HIS A 175 11.84 -8.19 2.03
N GLU A 176 13.05 -8.51 2.46
CA GLU A 176 13.87 -7.60 3.27
C GLU A 176 14.31 -6.33 2.51
N ALA A 177 14.56 -6.42 1.21
CA ALA A 177 14.82 -5.24 0.37
C ALA A 177 13.60 -4.32 0.29
N LEU A 178 12.42 -4.88 0.01
CA LEU A 178 11.17 -4.14 -0.06
C LEU A 178 10.78 -3.55 1.30
N ARG A 179 10.96 -4.32 2.37
CA ARG A 179 10.74 -3.89 3.75
C ARG A 179 11.53 -2.62 4.06
N ARG A 180 12.83 -2.61 3.78
CA ARG A 180 13.70 -1.44 3.99
C ARG A 180 13.31 -0.25 3.11
N HIS A 181 13.02 -0.49 1.84
CA HIS A 181 12.59 0.56 0.91
C HIS A 181 11.28 1.23 1.37
N VAL A 182 10.30 0.42 1.78
CA VAL A 182 9.01 0.90 2.28
C VAL A 182 9.19 1.70 3.57
N GLU A 183 9.98 1.19 4.52
CA GLU A 183 10.29 1.87 5.78
C GLU A 183 10.89 3.26 5.52
N GLN A 184 11.91 3.34 4.65
CA GLN A 184 12.51 4.62 4.26
C GLN A 184 11.51 5.55 3.54
N THR A 185 10.73 5.02 2.61
CA THR A 185 9.76 5.82 1.85
C THR A 185 8.69 6.43 2.75
N ILE A 186 8.23 5.67 3.74
CA ILE A 186 7.22 6.12 4.71
C ILE A 186 7.80 7.17 5.65
N ASP A 187 9.07 7.03 6.02
CA ASP A 187 9.78 8.02 6.84
C ASP A 187 10.01 9.34 6.10
N ASP A 188 10.39 9.27 4.82
CA ASP A 188 10.56 10.44 3.96
C ASP A 188 9.22 11.14 3.69
N ALA A 189 8.13 10.39 3.52
CA ALA A 189 6.78 10.93 3.36
C ALA A 189 6.25 11.62 4.64
N ALA A 190 6.95 11.47 5.76
CA ALA A 190 6.55 12.07 7.03
C ALA A 190 7.29 13.37 7.38
N VAL A 191 8.20 13.84 6.53
CA VAL A 191 8.75 15.19 6.64
C VAL A 191 7.76 16.17 5.97
N PRO A 192 7.25 17.18 6.70
CA PRO A 192 6.29 18.15 6.18
C PRO A 192 6.86 19.03 5.07
#